data_AF-A0AAD8B7W1-F1
#
_entry.id   AF-A0AAD8B7W1-F1
#
_cell.length_a   1.000
_cell.length_b   1.000
_cell.length_c   1.000
_cell.angle_alpha   90.00
_cell.angle_beta   90.00
_cell.angle_gamma   90.00
#
_symmetry.space_group_name_H-M   'P 1'
#
loop_
_entity.id
_entity.type
_entity.pdbx_description
1 polymer ?
#
loop_
_entity_poly.entity_id
_entity_poly.type
_entity_poly.pdbx_seq_one_letter_code
_entity_poly.pdbx_strand_id
1 'polypeptide(L)'
;PNLYESNFGMKTQTGTQTVKDFESYRNLLKQYPMYKDSTVVGPETTRPTSSHKYFNEFLANGGCNLVDEISFHQYYRNKDKNLPTYNDFLNVSIMELLVDQFKMAKKLMADNKCEKRIRLGETSSVSGGLPIVAEGFVAGFLWLDKLGQSALHGITRVYRFNIWGGSYSLLDRITFLPNP
;
A
#
# COMPACT_ATOMS: atom_id res chain seq x y z
N PRO A 1 -8.25 2.22 -9.22
CA PRO A 1 -7.79 1.03 -8.44
C PRO A 1 -7.83 -0.24 -9.29
N ASN A 2 -6.75 -1.04 -9.24
CA ASN A 2 -6.51 -2.19 -10.13
C ASN A 2 -7.55 -3.33 -10.05
N LEU A 3 -8.25 -3.48 -8.92
CA LEU A 3 -9.30 -4.49 -8.74
C LEU A 3 -10.73 -3.92 -8.88
N TYR A 4 -10.87 -2.62 -9.12
CA TYR A 4 -12.19 -1.99 -9.16
C TYR A 4 -13.04 -2.51 -10.32
N GLU A 5 -12.43 -2.62 -11.51
CA GLU A 5 -13.11 -3.20 -12.67
C GLU A 5 -13.46 -4.67 -12.45
N SER A 6 -12.53 -5.48 -11.94
CA SER A 6 -12.78 -6.91 -11.71
C SER A 6 -13.87 -7.16 -10.67
N ASN A 7 -13.97 -6.29 -9.66
CA ASN A 7 -14.91 -6.46 -8.55
C ASN A 7 -16.28 -5.83 -8.82
N PHE A 8 -16.33 -4.75 -9.61
CA PHE A 8 -17.54 -3.94 -9.79
C PHE A 8 -17.96 -3.74 -11.24
N GLY A 9 -17.22 -4.27 -12.22
CA GLY A 9 -17.54 -4.16 -13.65
C GLY A 9 -17.44 -2.74 -14.22
N MET A 10 -16.82 -1.81 -13.49
CA MET A 10 -16.77 -0.38 -13.85
C MET A 10 -15.33 0.08 -14.14
N LYS A 11 -15.13 0.68 -15.33
CA LYS A 11 -13.86 1.34 -15.72
C LYS A 11 -13.81 2.83 -15.40
N THR A 12 -14.79 3.35 -14.67
CA THR A 12 -14.95 4.79 -14.43
C THR A 12 -14.02 5.34 -13.35
N GLN A 13 -13.39 4.49 -12.56
CA GLN A 13 -12.55 4.92 -11.43
C GLN A 13 -11.14 5.30 -11.89
N THR A 14 -10.99 6.48 -12.48
CA THR A 14 -9.69 7.10 -12.83
C THR A 14 -9.12 7.90 -11.65
N GLY A 15 -7.86 8.37 -11.77
CA GLY A 15 -7.26 9.24 -10.77
C GLY A 15 -8.04 10.55 -10.63
N THR A 16 -8.48 11.12 -11.76
CA THR A 16 -9.31 12.33 -11.81
C THR A 16 -10.66 12.14 -11.12
N GLN A 17 -11.36 11.03 -11.39
CA GLN A 17 -12.65 10.77 -10.73
C GLN A 17 -12.45 10.61 -9.22
N THR A 18 -11.39 9.92 -8.81
CA THR A 18 -11.06 9.73 -7.39
C THR A 18 -10.83 11.05 -6.68
N VAL A 19 -10.22 12.04 -7.33
CA VAL A 19 -10.10 13.40 -6.76
C VAL A 19 -11.49 13.98 -6.43
N LYS A 20 -12.45 13.92 -7.36
CA LYS A 20 -13.82 14.42 -7.14
C LYS A 20 -14.52 13.70 -5.98
N ASP A 21 -14.25 12.40 -5.84
CA ASP A 21 -14.79 11.59 -4.75
C ASP A 21 -14.20 12.05 -3.40
N PHE A 22 -12.89 12.34 -3.34
CA PHE A 22 -12.23 12.89 -2.16
C PHE A 22 -12.70 14.32 -1.83
N GLU A 23 -12.98 15.16 -2.82
CA GLU A 23 -13.58 16.49 -2.61
C GLU A 23 -14.96 16.36 -1.96
N SER A 24 -15.80 15.47 -2.50
CA SER A 24 -17.13 15.18 -1.97
C SER A 24 -17.04 14.66 -0.54
N TYR A 25 -16.10 13.75 -0.26
CA TYR A 25 -15.85 13.24 1.08
C TYR A 25 -15.37 14.32 2.06
N ARG A 26 -14.43 15.19 1.65
CA ARG A 26 -13.99 16.32 2.48
C ARG A 26 -15.11 17.30 2.78
N ASN A 27 -15.99 17.57 1.81
CA ASN A 27 -17.16 18.41 2.00
C ASN A 27 -18.18 17.77 2.95
N LEU A 28 -18.31 16.44 2.92
CA LEU A 28 -19.14 15.71 3.86
C LEU A 28 -18.57 15.82 5.28
N LEU A 29 -17.28 15.53 5.49
CA LEU A 29 -16.64 15.62 6.80
C LEU A 29 -16.82 17.00 7.46
N LYS A 30 -16.69 18.08 6.68
CA LYS A 30 -16.88 19.46 7.16
C LYS A 30 -18.29 19.73 7.71
N GLN A 31 -19.31 19.00 7.24
CA GLN A 31 -20.70 19.17 7.70
C GLN A 31 -20.95 18.56 9.09
N TYR A 32 -20.08 17.67 9.56
CA TYR A 32 -20.24 16.98 10.84
C TYR A 32 -19.16 17.44 11.82
N PRO A 33 -19.48 18.28 12.83
CA PRO A 33 -18.49 18.84 13.75
C PRO A 33 -17.57 17.82 14.43
N MET A 34 -18.07 16.61 14.70
CA MET A 34 -17.27 15.51 15.28
C MET A 34 -16.17 14.99 14.33
N TYR A 35 -16.37 15.10 13.01
CA TYR A 35 -15.49 14.50 12.00
C TYR A 35 -14.76 15.53 11.14
N LYS A 36 -15.01 16.82 11.30
CA LYS A 36 -14.48 17.90 10.46
C LYS A 36 -12.94 17.89 10.35
N ASP A 37 -12.26 17.46 11.43
CA ASP A 37 -10.80 17.42 11.53
C ASP A 37 -10.25 16.00 11.35
N SER A 38 -11.03 15.07 10.79
CA SER A 38 -10.59 13.69 10.59
C SER A 38 -9.47 13.60 9.55
N THR A 39 -8.47 12.77 9.84
CA THR A 39 -7.39 12.44 8.91
C THR A 39 -7.94 11.71 7.69
N VAL A 40 -7.64 12.21 6.49
CA VAL A 40 -7.97 11.59 5.21
C VAL A 40 -6.70 11.11 4.53
N VAL A 41 -6.77 9.91 3.99
CA VAL A 41 -5.62 9.15 3.50
C VAL A 41 -5.94 8.66 2.11
N GLY A 42 -5.00 8.77 1.18
CA GLY A 42 -5.21 8.26 -0.15
C GLY A 42 -3.99 8.39 -1.04
N PRO A 43 -4.05 7.92 -2.28
CA PRO A 43 -5.22 7.27 -2.89
C PRO A 43 -5.33 5.75 -2.60
N GLU A 44 -4.53 5.18 -1.70
CA GLU A 44 -4.53 3.73 -1.40
C GLU A 44 -4.35 2.87 -2.68
N THR A 45 -3.49 3.32 -3.60
CA THR A 45 -3.19 2.57 -4.83
C THR A 45 -2.31 1.35 -4.55
N THR A 46 -2.15 0.44 -5.52
CA THR A 46 -1.05 -0.53 -5.50
C THR A 46 0.32 0.14 -5.65
N ARG A 47 1.37 -0.69 -5.70
CA ARG A 47 2.78 -0.32 -5.94
C ARG A 47 2.91 0.81 -6.97
N PRO A 48 3.53 1.95 -6.62
CA PRO A 48 3.71 3.11 -7.49
C PRO A 48 4.35 2.77 -8.84
N THR A 49 5.24 1.77 -8.91
CA THR A 49 5.83 1.31 -10.19
C THR A 49 4.78 0.73 -11.14
N SER A 50 3.78 0.03 -10.62
CA SER A 50 2.66 -0.53 -11.40
C SER A 50 1.50 0.44 -11.61
N SER A 51 1.25 1.33 -10.65
CA SER A 51 0.11 2.24 -10.63
C SER A 51 0.47 3.67 -11.04
N HIS A 52 1.70 3.92 -11.50
CA HIS A 52 2.26 5.26 -11.75
C HIS A 52 1.32 6.17 -12.55
N LYS A 53 0.63 5.67 -13.58
CA LYS A 53 -0.31 6.47 -14.38
C LYS A 53 -1.46 7.00 -13.54
N TYR A 54 -2.15 6.12 -12.79
CA TYR A 54 -3.26 6.50 -11.93
C TYR A 54 -2.79 7.36 -10.75
N PHE A 55 -1.65 7.01 -10.15
CA PHE A 55 -1.05 7.78 -9.05
C PHE A 55 -0.71 9.21 -9.48
N ASN A 56 -0.08 9.36 -10.65
CA ASN A 56 0.25 10.66 -11.20
C ASN A 56 -1.00 11.44 -11.60
N GLU A 57 -1.99 10.79 -12.20
CA GLU A 57 -3.27 11.42 -12.54
C GLU A 57 -3.97 11.97 -11.28
N PHE A 58 -4.02 11.19 -10.19
CA PHE A 58 -4.58 11.65 -8.92
C PHE A 58 -3.84 12.89 -8.38
N LEU A 59 -2.51 12.87 -8.36
CA LEU A 59 -1.71 14.00 -7.89
C LEU A 59 -1.87 15.25 -8.77
N ALA A 60 -1.76 15.08 -10.09
CA ALA A 60 -1.84 16.17 -11.07
C ALA A 60 -3.19 16.90 -11.06
N ASN A 61 -4.25 16.20 -10.64
CA ASN A 61 -5.59 16.78 -10.52
C ASN A 61 -5.88 17.36 -9.12
N GLY A 62 -4.87 17.52 -8.26
CA GLY A 62 -5.03 18.19 -6.96
C GLY A 62 -5.32 17.25 -5.79
N GLY A 63 -5.24 15.93 -6.00
CA GLY A 63 -5.46 14.92 -4.94
C GLY A 63 -4.55 15.10 -3.72
N CYS A 64 -3.34 15.64 -3.91
CA CYS A 64 -2.43 15.96 -2.81
C CYS A 64 -3.04 16.92 -1.77
N ASN A 65 -3.86 17.88 -2.20
CA ASN A 65 -4.48 18.88 -1.30
C ASN A 65 -5.65 18.32 -0.51
N LEU A 66 -6.18 17.17 -0.94
CA LEU A 66 -7.37 16.55 -0.35
C LEU A 66 -7.02 15.49 0.68
N VAL A 67 -5.75 15.11 0.78
CA VAL A 67 -5.27 14.11 1.73
C VAL A 67 -4.29 14.73 2.72
N ASP A 68 -4.29 14.17 3.93
CA ASP A 68 -3.33 14.51 4.97
C ASP A 68 -2.05 13.70 4.79
N GLU A 69 -2.16 12.50 4.21
CA GLU A 69 -1.04 11.63 3.86
C GLU A 69 -1.27 10.87 2.56
N ILE A 70 -0.17 10.64 1.85
CA ILE A 70 -0.14 9.82 0.65
C ILE A 70 0.06 8.36 1.05
N SER A 71 -0.72 7.47 0.45
CA SER A 71 -0.67 6.05 0.75
C SER A 71 -0.70 5.16 -0.48
N PHE A 72 0.00 4.04 -0.38
CA PHE A 72 -0.09 2.95 -1.33
C PHE A 72 0.17 1.60 -0.65
N HIS A 73 -0.15 0.54 -1.38
CA HIS A 73 -0.01 -0.84 -0.95
C HIS A 73 1.23 -1.48 -1.55
N GLN A 74 1.89 -2.34 -0.78
CA GLN A 74 3.07 -3.05 -1.25
C GLN A 74 3.03 -4.53 -0.91
N TYR A 75 3.35 -5.35 -1.91
CA TYR A 75 3.71 -6.75 -1.74
C TYR A 75 4.98 -7.00 -2.57
N TYR A 76 5.80 -7.97 -2.21
CA TYR A 76 6.98 -8.32 -3.02
C TYR A 76 6.60 -9.23 -4.18
N ARG A 77 5.72 -10.19 -3.92
CA ARG A 77 5.29 -11.23 -4.87
C ARG A 77 3.77 -11.33 -4.94
N ASN A 78 3.28 -12.07 -5.94
CA ASN A 78 1.86 -12.37 -6.12
C ASN A 78 1.71 -13.86 -6.45
N LYS A 79 0.96 -14.59 -5.62
CA LYS A 79 0.83 -16.05 -5.76
C LYS A 79 0.37 -16.50 -7.15
N ASP A 80 -0.47 -15.70 -7.81
CA ASP A 80 -1.12 -16.04 -9.07
C ASP A 80 -0.26 -15.65 -10.29
N LYS A 81 0.78 -14.83 -10.10
CA LYS A 81 1.62 -14.33 -11.21
C LYS A 81 2.99 -14.98 -11.30
N ASN A 82 3.60 -15.32 -10.17
CA ASN A 82 5.00 -15.73 -10.16
C ASN A 82 5.35 -16.85 -9.18
N LEU A 83 4.37 -17.68 -8.79
CA LEU A 83 4.52 -18.85 -7.91
C LEU A 83 5.72 -18.75 -6.96
N PRO A 84 5.66 -17.81 -5.99
CA PRO A 84 6.81 -17.47 -5.17
C PRO A 84 7.28 -18.68 -4.35
N THR A 85 8.60 -18.75 -4.20
CA THR A 85 9.30 -19.81 -3.50
C THR A 85 9.96 -19.30 -2.22
N TYR A 86 10.48 -20.21 -1.40
CA TYR A 86 11.28 -19.87 -0.23
C TYR A 86 12.48 -18.95 -0.58
N ASN A 87 13.14 -19.19 -1.73
CA ASN A 87 14.30 -18.40 -2.15
C ASN A 87 13.95 -16.92 -2.41
N ASP A 88 12.70 -16.61 -2.71
CA ASP A 88 12.27 -15.23 -2.89
C ASP A 88 12.32 -14.41 -1.58
N PHE A 89 12.29 -15.06 -0.42
CA PHE A 89 12.33 -14.37 0.88
C PHE A 89 13.76 -14.02 1.32
N LEU A 90 14.76 -14.64 0.69
CA LEU A 90 16.18 -14.44 0.97
C LEU A 90 16.91 -13.64 -0.12
N ASN A 91 16.21 -13.30 -1.20
CA ASN A 91 16.82 -12.67 -2.36
C ASN A 91 16.80 -11.14 -2.25
N VAL A 92 17.99 -10.56 -2.18
CA VAL A 92 18.21 -9.10 -2.04
C VAL A 92 17.58 -8.31 -3.19
N SER A 93 17.64 -8.82 -4.42
CA SER A 93 17.02 -8.14 -5.57
C SER A 93 15.49 -8.01 -5.43
N ILE A 94 14.87 -8.84 -4.60
CA ILE A 94 13.44 -8.74 -4.29
C ILE A 94 13.20 -7.68 -3.23
N MET A 95 14.04 -7.62 -2.21
CA MET A 95 14.01 -6.57 -1.17
C MET A 95 14.12 -5.18 -1.81
N GLU A 96 15.05 -5.00 -2.76
CA GLU A 96 15.27 -3.75 -3.50
C GLU A 96 14.04 -3.25 -4.28
N LEU A 97 13.08 -4.12 -4.63
CA LEU A 97 11.83 -3.68 -5.28
C LEU A 97 11.03 -2.69 -4.43
N LEU A 98 11.18 -2.72 -3.11
CA LEU A 98 10.54 -1.75 -2.21
C LEU A 98 11.17 -0.36 -2.37
N VAL A 99 12.50 -0.31 -2.47
CA VAL A 99 13.27 0.93 -2.64
C VAL A 99 12.87 1.63 -3.95
N ASP A 100 12.73 0.87 -5.04
CA ASP A 100 12.29 1.39 -6.33
C ASP A 100 10.87 1.97 -6.27
N GLN A 101 9.99 1.36 -5.48
CA GLN A 101 8.64 1.87 -5.27
C GLN A 101 8.63 3.19 -4.48
N PHE A 102 9.50 3.32 -3.46
CA PHE A 102 9.68 4.59 -2.75
C PHE A 102 10.24 5.67 -3.65
N LYS A 103 11.27 5.36 -4.45
CA LYS A 103 11.84 6.30 -5.42
C LYS A 103 10.78 6.77 -6.42
N MET A 104 9.97 5.85 -6.96
CA MET A 104 8.89 6.18 -7.89
C MET A 104 7.83 7.09 -7.23
N ALA A 105 7.34 6.74 -6.04
CA ALA A 105 6.35 7.57 -5.34
C ALA A 105 6.88 8.98 -5.07
N LYS A 106 8.09 9.09 -4.52
CA LYS A 106 8.72 10.39 -4.22
C LYS A 106 8.93 11.21 -5.48
N LYS A 107 9.34 10.58 -6.59
CA LYS A 107 9.47 11.26 -7.88
C LYS A 107 8.13 11.83 -8.34
N LEU A 108 7.07 11.01 -8.39
CA LEU A 108 5.74 11.47 -8.82
C LEU A 108 5.21 12.59 -7.91
N MET A 109 5.46 12.50 -6.60
CA MET A 109 5.10 13.56 -5.66
C MET A 109 5.87 14.85 -5.91
N ALA A 110 7.18 14.78 -6.11
CA ALA A 110 8.02 15.94 -6.42
C ALA A 110 7.61 16.60 -7.74
N ASP A 111 7.36 15.81 -8.80
CA ASP A 111 6.91 16.30 -10.10
C ASP A 111 5.57 17.08 -9.99
N ASN A 112 4.72 16.71 -9.03
CA ASN A 112 3.44 17.36 -8.75
C ASN A 112 3.47 18.31 -7.54
N LYS A 113 4.67 18.68 -7.04
CA LYS A 113 4.85 19.58 -5.88
C LYS A 113 4.07 19.15 -4.62
N CYS A 114 3.96 17.85 -4.41
CA CYS A 114 3.28 17.26 -3.26
C CYS A 114 4.27 16.95 -2.13
N GLU A 115 4.20 17.69 -1.03
CA GLU A 115 5.12 17.55 0.13
C GLU A 115 4.53 16.72 1.28
N LYS A 116 3.46 15.96 1.01
CA LYS A 116 2.80 15.13 2.03
C LYS A 116 3.70 13.98 2.48
N ARG A 117 3.47 13.49 3.69
CA ARG A 117 4.11 12.28 4.20
C ARG A 117 3.55 11.05 3.49
N ILE A 118 4.39 10.03 3.34
CA ILE A 118 4.00 8.74 2.75
C ILE A 118 3.77 7.72 3.87
N ARG A 119 2.80 6.83 3.68
CA ARG A 119 2.59 5.60 4.45
C ARG A 119 2.38 4.39 3.53
N LEU A 120 2.69 3.20 4.04
CA LEU A 120 2.23 1.95 3.44
C LEU A 120 0.89 1.57 4.07
N GLY A 121 -0.21 1.82 3.36
CA GLY A 121 -1.59 1.61 3.86
C GLY A 121 -1.98 0.13 4.02
N GLU A 122 -1.36 -0.73 3.22
CA GLU A 122 -1.50 -2.18 3.30
C GLU A 122 -0.22 -2.83 2.78
N THR A 123 0.40 -3.73 3.54
CA THR A 123 1.60 -4.38 3.03
C THR A 123 1.92 -5.75 3.63
N SER A 124 2.48 -6.64 2.82
CA SER A 124 2.95 -7.97 3.25
C SER A 124 4.01 -8.54 2.31
N SER A 125 4.35 -9.83 2.47
CA SER A 125 5.31 -10.55 1.62
C SER A 125 4.71 -10.89 0.24
N VAL A 126 3.64 -11.68 0.23
CA VAL A 126 3.02 -12.24 -0.98
C VAL A 126 1.54 -11.91 -1.03
N SER A 127 1.09 -11.20 -2.07
CA SER A 127 -0.35 -10.96 -2.24
C SER A 127 -1.07 -12.28 -2.52
N GLY A 128 -2.17 -12.53 -1.82
CA GLY A 128 -2.95 -13.77 -1.93
C GLY A 128 -2.47 -14.93 -1.05
N GLY A 129 -1.31 -14.81 -0.42
CA GLY A 129 -0.81 -15.75 0.60
C GLY A 129 0.17 -16.77 0.04
N LEU A 130 1.02 -17.29 0.92
CA LEU A 130 1.91 -18.43 0.65
C LEU A 130 2.03 -19.28 1.93
N PRO A 131 1.06 -20.19 2.18
CA PRO A 131 1.05 -21.03 3.39
C PRO A 131 2.39 -21.69 3.67
N ILE A 132 2.71 -21.90 4.96
CA ILE A 132 3.98 -22.48 5.44
C ILE A 132 5.17 -21.51 5.30
N VAL A 133 5.34 -20.85 4.16
CA VAL A 133 6.49 -19.97 3.90
C VAL A 133 6.26 -18.57 4.47
N ALA A 134 5.11 -17.96 4.17
CA ALA A 134 4.78 -16.60 4.63
C ALA A 134 4.31 -16.53 6.10
N GLU A 135 4.14 -17.69 6.74
CA GLU A 135 3.86 -17.86 8.18
C GLU A 135 5.12 -18.27 8.97
N GLY A 136 6.19 -18.67 8.28
CA GLY A 136 7.41 -19.13 8.91
C GLY A 136 8.39 -17.99 9.21
N PHE A 137 9.43 -18.29 9.99
CA PHE A 137 10.51 -17.34 10.34
C PHE A 137 11.14 -16.64 9.13
N VAL A 138 11.18 -17.29 7.96
CA VAL A 138 11.72 -16.70 6.73
C VAL A 138 10.94 -15.45 6.27
N ALA A 139 9.66 -15.31 6.64
CA ALA A 139 8.87 -14.11 6.39
C ALA A 139 9.44 -12.87 7.09
N GLY A 140 10.16 -13.08 8.20
CA GLY A 140 10.82 -12.05 8.99
C GLY A 140 11.88 -11.26 8.20
N PHE A 141 12.57 -11.87 7.23
CA PHE A 141 13.58 -11.17 6.43
C PHE A 141 12.96 -10.02 5.61
N LEU A 142 11.91 -10.32 4.85
CA LEU A 142 11.19 -9.30 4.08
C LEU A 142 10.46 -8.30 4.98
N TRP A 143 10.00 -8.73 6.16
CA TRP A 143 9.30 -7.83 7.08
C TRP A 143 10.25 -6.84 7.76
N LEU A 144 11.38 -7.31 8.27
CA LEU A 144 12.36 -6.47 8.96
C LEU A 144 13.09 -5.55 7.98
N ASP A 145 13.48 -6.04 6.80
CA ASP A 145 14.00 -5.19 5.72
C ASP A 145 13.02 -4.08 5.36
N LYS A 146 11.74 -4.41 5.17
CA LYS A 146 10.70 -3.42 4.88
C LYS A 146 10.60 -2.34 5.94
N LEU A 147 10.62 -2.70 7.22
CA LEU A 147 10.58 -1.72 8.30
C LEU A 147 11.83 -0.83 8.28
N GLY A 148 13.02 -1.42 8.10
CA GLY A 148 14.29 -0.70 7.98
C GLY A 148 14.30 0.28 6.80
N GLN A 149 13.97 -0.20 5.60
CA GLN A 149 13.89 0.63 4.39
C GLN A 149 12.80 1.69 4.50
N SER A 150 11.65 1.36 5.09
CA SER A 150 10.58 2.34 5.34
C SER A 150 11.09 3.48 6.23
N ALA A 151 11.79 3.16 7.32
CA ALA A 151 12.37 4.16 8.22
C ALA A 151 13.42 5.02 7.50
N LEU A 152 14.37 4.39 6.79
CA LEU A 152 15.43 5.08 6.05
C LEU A 152 14.86 6.02 4.97
N HIS A 153 13.76 5.63 4.34
CA HIS A 153 13.11 6.42 3.30
C HIS A 153 12.02 7.37 3.84
N GLY A 154 11.89 7.55 5.15
CA GLY A 154 10.96 8.53 5.74
C GLY A 154 9.48 8.16 5.57
N ILE A 155 9.18 6.87 5.43
CA ILE A 155 7.81 6.36 5.46
C ILE A 155 7.32 6.37 6.91
N THR A 156 6.19 7.02 7.14
CA THR A 156 5.77 7.37 8.50
C THR A 156 5.02 6.26 9.22
N ARG A 157 4.35 5.39 8.47
CA ARG A 157 3.53 4.28 8.96
C ARG A 157 3.59 3.11 8.01
N VAL A 158 3.60 1.90 8.58
CA VAL A 158 3.61 0.64 7.85
C VAL A 158 2.51 -0.26 8.42
N TYR A 159 1.43 -0.46 7.67
CA TYR A 159 0.30 -1.29 8.10
C TYR A 159 0.44 -2.71 7.56
N ARG A 160 0.78 -3.65 8.46
CA ARG A 160 0.91 -5.08 8.13
C ARG A 160 -0.45 -5.66 7.75
N PHE A 161 -0.55 -6.18 6.54
CA PHE A 161 -1.62 -7.06 6.13
C PHE A 161 -1.20 -8.52 6.40
N ASN A 162 -1.79 -9.21 7.38
CA ASN A 162 -2.84 -8.75 8.30
C ASN A 162 -2.58 -9.28 9.72
N ILE A 163 -3.39 -8.85 10.69
CA ILE A 163 -3.28 -9.33 12.07
C ILE A 163 -3.74 -10.80 12.16
N TRP A 164 -4.87 -11.13 11.52
CA TRP A 164 -5.49 -12.46 11.56
C TRP A 164 -6.30 -12.73 10.28
N GLY A 165 -6.40 -14.00 9.86
CA GLY A 165 -7.31 -14.47 8.81
C GLY A 165 -6.70 -15.09 7.54
N GLY A 166 -5.39 -15.02 7.31
CA GLY A 166 -4.73 -15.54 6.10
C GLY A 166 -3.29 -15.99 6.31
N SER A 167 -2.64 -16.55 5.29
CA SER A 167 -1.30 -17.15 5.45
C SER A 167 -0.12 -16.18 5.49
N TYR A 168 -0.40 -14.91 5.73
CA TYR A 168 0.58 -13.87 6.04
C TYR A 168 0.18 -13.13 7.34
N SER A 169 -0.72 -13.74 8.12
CA SER A 169 -1.19 -13.20 9.38
C SER A 169 -0.12 -13.27 10.46
N LEU A 170 -0.11 -12.26 11.32
CA LEU A 170 0.70 -12.27 12.54
C LEU A 170 0.19 -13.31 13.55
N LEU A 171 -1.09 -13.65 13.52
CA LEU A 171 -1.69 -14.70 14.33
C LEU A 171 -2.11 -15.88 13.46
N ASP A 172 -1.78 -17.09 13.91
CA ASP A 172 -2.28 -18.31 13.30
C ASP A 172 -3.82 -18.32 13.28
N ARG A 173 -4.37 -18.80 12.17
CA ARG A 173 -5.79 -18.65 11.88
C ARG A 173 -6.67 -19.53 12.77
N ILE A 174 -6.14 -20.66 13.25
CA ILE A 174 -6.89 -21.66 14.02
C ILE A 174 -6.63 -21.49 15.51
N THR A 175 -5.36 -21.39 15.89
CA THR A 175 -4.90 -21.40 17.28
C THR A 175 -4.83 -20.02 17.91
N PHE A 176 -4.86 -18.94 17.11
CA PHE A 176 -4.64 -17.56 17.55
C PHE A 176 -3.26 -17.31 18.19
N LEU A 177 -2.34 -18.27 18.09
CA LEU A 177 -0.97 -18.12 18.55
C LEU A 177 -0.18 -17.22 17.58
N PRO A 178 0.81 -16.47 18.07
CA PRO A 178 1.63 -15.63 17.20
C PRO A 178 2.47 -16.47 16.25
N ASN A 179 2.45 -16.09 14.97
CA ASN A 179 3.43 -16.52 13.99
C ASN A 179 4.73 -15.71 14.13
N PRO A 180 5.88 -16.28 13.75
CA PRO A 180 7.14 -15.56 13.61
C PRO A 180 7.07 -14.26 12.79
#